data_AF-A0A7C5ZDA7-F1
#
_entry.id   AF-A0A7C5ZDA7-F1
#
_cell.length_a   1.000
_cell.length_b   1.000
_cell.length_c   1.000
_cell.angle_alpha   90.00
_cell.angle_beta   90.00
_cell.angle_gamma   90.00
#
_symmetry.space_group_name_H-M   'P 1'
#
loop_
_entity.id
_entity.type
_entity.pdbx_description
1 polymer ?
#
loop_
_entity_poly.entity_id
_entity_poly.type
_entity_poly.pdbx_seq_one_letter_code
_entity_poly.pdbx_strand_id
1 'polypeptide(L)'
;MESSMNLKQLEKETYLRYHRDGIIDILMGLFSLGIGWLFASHEYTPSIIIWMVILFYKPMKEKITAPRMGRVQFHPNRQHRIKLGTGTIALGLTVLLVAGTGLFLAFKQLPVFLLEHAPYLIVITAAVLLAVNGVLHGIRRWIVYSVLVIVTGALSLLFSCPVFWVFLIFGGTATIAGLIYLAIFIRNHPRTPESQNG
;
A
#
# COMPACT_ATOMS: atom_id res chain seq x y z
N MET A 1 -9.15 13.40 35.52
CA MET A 1 -8.06 13.53 34.52
C MET A 1 -7.51 12.19 34.04
N GLU A 2 -7.52 11.13 34.84
CA GLU A 2 -7.05 9.80 34.41
C GLU A 2 -7.92 9.14 33.31
N SER A 3 -9.25 9.28 33.35
CA SER A 3 -10.11 8.59 32.37
C SER A 3 -9.95 9.12 30.93
N SER A 4 -9.71 10.43 30.75
CA SER A 4 -9.49 11.03 29.44
C SER A 4 -8.12 10.71 28.85
N MET A 5 -7.11 10.49 29.71
CA MET A 5 -5.77 10.05 29.30
C MET A 5 -5.81 8.58 28.84
N ASN A 6 -6.53 7.73 29.58
CA ASN A 6 -6.73 6.32 29.23
C ASN A 6 -7.53 6.16 27.92
N LEU A 7 -8.58 6.96 27.71
CA LEU A 7 -9.35 6.93 26.46
C LEU A 7 -8.52 7.32 25.22
N LYS A 8 -7.67 8.35 25.32
CA LYS A 8 -6.79 8.76 24.20
C LYS A 8 -5.74 7.69 23.87
N GLN A 9 -5.21 6.99 24.88
CA GLN A 9 -4.26 5.89 24.69
C GLN A 9 -4.95 4.67 24.08
N LEU A 10 -6.10 4.27 24.59
CA LEU A 10 -6.91 3.18 24.06
C LEU A 10 -7.29 3.43 22.60
N GLU A 11 -7.72 4.65 22.26
CA GLU A 11 -8.01 5.02 20.88
C GLU A 11 -6.74 4.94 20.00
N LYS A 12 -5.56 5.33 20.52
CA LYS A 12 -4.27 5.22 19.80
C LYS A 12 -3.93 3.80 19.46
N GLU A 13 -4.11 2.89 20.42
CA GLU A 13 -3.87 1.48 20.21
C GLU A 13 -4.85 0.87 19.21
N THR A 14 -6.14 1.15 19.32
CA THR A 14 -7.15 0.67 18.36
C THR A 14 -6.88 1.21 16.96
N TYR A 15 -6.46 2.46 16.82
CA TYR A 15 -6.07 3.04 15.53
C TYR A 15 -4.86 2.34 14.91
N LEU A 16 -3.81 2.09 15.69
CA LEU A 16 -2.64 1.35 15.22
C LEU A 16 -2.99 -0.10 14.88
N ARG A 17 -3.90 -0.73 15.63
CA ARG A 17 -4.43 -2.06 15.34
C ARG A 17 -5.23 -2.08 14.03
N TYR A 18 -6.00 -1.03 13.74
CA TYR A 18 -6.73 -0.91 12.47
C TYR A 18 -5.77 -1.00 11.28
N HIS A 19 -4.63 -0.31 11.32
CA HIS A 19 -3.66 -0.37 10.21
C HIS A 19 -2.71 -1.58 10.29
N ARG A 20 -2.81 -2.46 11.28
CA ARG A 20 -1.93 -3.64 11.44
C ARG A 20 -2.53 -4.96 10.95
N ASP A 21 -3.63 -4.90 10.21
CA ASP A 21 -4.32 -6.08 9.67
C ASP A 21 -3.68 -6.68 8.41
N GLY A 22 -2.65 -6.06 7.84
CA GLY A 22 -1.94 -6.56 6.66
C GLY A 22 -2.68 -6.37 5.33
N ILE A 23 -3.95 -5.95 5.33
CA ILE A 23 -4.77 -5.81 4.11
C ILE A 23 -4.14 -4.81 3.14
N ILE A 24 -3.67 -3.68 3.65
CA ILE A 24 -3.04 -2.66 2.80
C ILE A 24 -1.72 -3.14 2.21
N ASP A 25 -0.97 -3.98 2.92
CA ASP A 25 0.30 -4.51 2.45
C ASP A 25 0.06 -5.55 1.34
N ILE A 26 -0.99 -6.39 1.47
CA ILE A 26 -1.45 -7.29 0.40
C ILE A 26 -1.84 -6.50 -0.85
N LEU A 27 -2.66 -5.47 -0.69
CA LEU A 27 -3.15 -4.69 -1.83
C LEU A 27 -2.02 -3.94 -2.54
N MET A 28 -1.12 -3.29 -1.80
CA MET A 28 0.07 -2.65 -2.38
C MET A 28 0.99 -3.68 -3.06
N GLY A 29 1.13 -4.86 -2.47
CA GLY A 29 1.91 -5.96 -3.03
C GLY A 29 1.35 -6.44 -4.37
N LEU A 30 0.05 -6.73 -4.43
CA LEU A 30 -0.64 -7.14 -5.66
C LEU A 30 -0.59 -6.05 -6.74
N PHE A 31 -0.77 -4.78 -6.35
CA PHE A 31 -0.62 -3.65 -7.26
C PHE A 31 0.78 -3.61 -7.88
N SER A 32 1.81 -3.74 -7.06
CA SER A 32 3.19 -3.77 -7.52
C SER A 32 3.48 -4.97 -8.42
N LEU A 33 2.97 -6.15 -8.08
CA LEU A 33 3.08 -7.34 -8.95
C LEU A 33 2.43 -7.10 -10.31
N GLY A 34 1.27 -6.44 -10.35
CA GLY A 34 0.60 -6.04 -11.59
C GLY A 34 1.45 -5.10 -12.45
N ILE A 35 2.11 -4.10 -11.83
CA ILE A 35 3.05 -3.21 -12.53
C ILE A 35 4.28 -3.97 -13.03
N GLY A 36 4.85 -4.85 -12.20
CA GLY A 36 5.99 -5.69 -12.60
C GLY A 36 5.64 -6.56 -13.80
N TRP A 37 4.48 -7.20 -13.79
CA TRP A 37 4.00 -7.98 -14.94
C TRP A 37 3.81 -7.11 -16.18
N LEU A 38 3.15 -5.95 -16.06
CA LEU A 38 2.95 -5.02 -17.17
C LEU A 38 4.28 -4.66 -17.85
N PHE A 39 5.32 -4.37 -17.07
CA PHE A 39 6.65 -4.09 -17.61
C PHE A 39 7.36 -5.32 -18.20
N ALA A 40 7.08 -6.52 -17.68
CA ALA A 40 7.69 -7.75 -18.15
C ALA A 40 7.04 -8.30 -19.44
N SER A 41 5.71 -8.22 -19.56
CA SER A 41 4.96 -8.82 -20.68
C SER A 41 4.58 -7.82 -21.76
N HIS A 42 4.65 -6.52 -21.49
CA HIS A 42 4.11 -5.46 -22.36
C HIS A 42 2.59 -5.60 -22.66
N GLU A 43 1.87 -6.39 -21.86
CA GLU A 43 0.43 -6.61 -22.02
C GLU A 43 -0.39 -5.82 -20.99
N TYR A 44 -1.55 -5.30 -21.41
CA TYR A 44 -2.43 -4.51 -20.54
C TYR A 44 -3.38 -5.33 -19.68
N THR A 45 -3.50 -6.64 -19.94
CA THR A 45 -4.40 -7.56 -19.21
C THR A 45 -4.29 -7.45 -17.67
N PRO A 46 -3.09 -7.30 -17.07
CA PRO A 46 -2.94 -7.16 -15.62
C PRO A 46 -3.28 -5.78 -15.07
N SER A 47 -3.61 -4.79 -15.92
CA SER A 47 -4.01 -3.45 -15.47
C SER A 47 -5.28 -3.47 -14.60
N ILE A 48 -6.08 -4.53 -14.68
CA ILE A 48 -7.22 -4.75 -13.76
C ILE A 48 -6.74 -4.96 -12.32
N ILE A 49 -5.58 -5.60 -12.10
CA ILE A 49 -5.01 -5.85 -10.78
C ILE A 49 -4.66 -4.53 -10.08
N ILE A 50 -4.28 -3.51 -10.84
CA ILE A 50 -3.96 -2.17 -10.35
C ILE A 50 -5.20 -1.53 -9.68
N TRP A 51 -6.40 -1.74 -10.23
CA TRP A 51 -7.64 -1.19 -9.67
C TRP A 51 -8.08 -1.87 -8.38
N MET A 52 -7.54 -3.06 -8.07
CA MET A 52 -7.96 -3.82 -6.90
C MET A 52 -7.74 -3.08 -5.59
N VAL A 53 -6.68 -2.26 -5.47
CA VAL A 53 -6.43 -1.49 -4.25
C VAL A 53 -7.58 -0.53 -3.94
N ILE A 54 -8.04 0.19 -4.96
CA ILE A 54 -9.09 1.21 -4.82
C ILE A 54 -10.43 0.54 -4.55
N LEU A 55 -10.74 -0.51 -5.32
CA LEU A 55 -12.03 -1.19 -5.26
C LEU A 55 -12.19 -2.05 -4.01
N PHE A 56 -11.14 -2.77 -3.60
CA PHE A 56 -11.26 -3.77 -2.54
C PHE A 56 -10.80 -3.29 -1.17
N TYR A 57 -10.05 -2.17 -1.05
CA TYR A 57 -9.58 -1.72 0.27
C TYR A 57 -10.74 -1.51 1.26
N LYS A 58 -11.72 -0.67 0.93
CA LYS A 58 -12.85 -0.40 1.82
C LYS A 58 -13.67 -1.66 2.15
N PRO A 59 -14.16 -2.46 1.17
CA PRO A 59 -14.98 -3.63 1.49
C PRO A 59 -14.21 -4.72 2.24
N MET A 60 -12.91 -4.92 1.97
CA MET A 60 -12.10 -5.86 2.75
C MET A 60 -11.99 -5.41 4.21
N LYS A 61 -11.80 -4.11 4.46
CA LYS A 61 -11.72 -3.55 5.81
C LYS A 61 -13.06 -3.68 6.55
N GLU A 62 -14.16 -3.43 5.88
CA GLU A 62 -15.52 -3.55 6.45
C GLU A 62 -15.90 -5.01 6.73
N LYS A 63 -15.48 -5.96 5.89
CA LYS A 63 -15.83 -7.38 6.04
C LYS A 63 -14.90 -8.15 6.99
N ILE A 64 -13.61 -7.78 7.04
CA ILE A 64 -12.59 -8.51 7.79
C ILE A 64 -12.24 -7.79 9.09
N THR A 65 -11.86 -6.53 9.02
CA THR A 65 -11.25 -5.81 10.15
C THR A 65 -12.30 -5.24 11.09
N ALA A 66 -13.35 -4.61 10.54
CA ALA A 66 -14.38 -3.95 11.34
C ALA A 66 -15.13 -4.90 12.30
N PRO A 67 -15.55 -6.12 11.90
CA PRO A 67 -16.26 -7.02 12.81
C PRO A 67 -15.40 -7.56 13.95
N ARG A 68 -14.07 -7.51 13.83
CA ARG A 68 -13.11 -8.05 14.81
C ARG A 68 -12.61 -7.02 15.81
N MET A 69 -12.88 -5.74 15.58
CA MET A 69 -12.39 -4.64 16.42
C MET A 69 -13.48 -4.00 17.29
N GLY A 70 -14.74 -4.43 17.14
CA GLY A 70 -15.89 -3.76 17.76
C GLY A 70 -16.17 -2.39 17.13
N ARG A 71 -17.40 -1.89 17.25
CA ARG A 71 -17.76 -0.54 16.75
C ARG A 71 -17.13 0.54 17.64
N VAL A 72 -15.87 0.89 17.38
CA VAL A 72 -15.23 2.03 18.02
C VAL A 72 -15.45 3.27 17.14
N GLN A 73 -16.24 4.22 17.64
CA GLN A 73 -16.37 5.52 16.99
C GLN A 73 -15.10 6.34 17.22
N PHE A 74 -14.28 6.53 16.18
CA PHE A 74 -13.08 7.36 16.25
C PHE A 74 -13.44 8.85 16.34
N HIS A 75 -12.70 9.61 17.14
CA HIS A 75 -12.85 11.05 17.28
C HIS A 75 -12.56 11.77 15.93
N PRO A 76 -13.20 12.92 15.63
CA PRO A 76 -13.13 13.58 14.31
C PRO A 76 -11.71 13.89 13.82
N ASN A 77 -10.81 14.32 14.72
CA ASN A 77 -9.42 14.64 14.37
C ASN A 77 -8.63 13.42 13.85
N ARG A 78 -8.99 12.21 14.29
CA ARG A 78 -8.37 10.96 13.82
C ARG A 78 -9.02 10.43 12.55
N GLN A 79 -10.33 10.61 12.39
CA GLN A 79 -10.98 10.40 11.09
C GLN A 79 -10.35 11.28 10.01
N HIS A 80 -9.98 12.52 10.33
CA HIS A 80 -9.30 13.40 9.39
C HIS A 80 -7.91 12.86 8.99
N ARG A 81 -7.12 12.35 9.94
CA ARG A 81 -5.83 11.69 9.65
C ARG A 81 -5.98 10.40 8.83
N ILE A 82 -7.04 9.62 9.07
CA ILE A 82 -7.38 8.44 8.25
C ILE A 82 -7.70 8.86 6.82
N LYS A 83 -8.58 9.86 6.66
CA LYS A 83 -8.99 10.38 5.35
C LYS A 83 -7.81 10.97 4.58
N LEU A 84 -6.93 11.70 5.25
CA LEU A 84 -5.68 12.21 4.69
C LEU A 84 -4.73 11.09 4.26
N GLY A 85 -4.58 10.03 5.07
CA GLY A 85 -3.77 8.87 4.73
C GLY A 85 -4.29 8.08 3.54
N THR A 86 -5.59 7.75 3.55
CA THR A 86 -6.22 7.11 2.40
C THR A 86 -6.21 8.01 1.17
N GLY A 87 -6.32 9.32 1.36
CA GLY A 87 -6.27 10.31 0.28
C GLY A 87 -4.88 10.43 -0.33
N THR A 88 -3.82 10.41 0.48
CA THR A 88 -2.42 10.45 -0.01
C THR A 88 -2.00 9.15 -0.67
N ILE A 89 -2.47 8.00 -0.18
CA ILE A 89 -2.27 6.71 -0.84
C ILE A 89 -3.04 6.66 -2.16
N ALA A 90 -4.32 7.06 -2.17
CA ALA A 90 -5.12 7.10 -3.40
C ALA A 90 -4.50 8.07 -4.42
N LEU A 91 -4.12 9.28 -4.00
CA LEU A 91 -3.44 10.26 -4.84
C LEU A 91 -2.12 9.71 -5.38
N GLY A 92 -1.31 9.09 -4.52
CA GLY A 92 -0.04 8.49 -4.91
C GLY A 92 -0.21 7.38 -5.94
N LEU A 93 -1.19 6.49 -5.74
CA LEU A 93 -1.54 5.44 -6.70
C LEU A 93 -2.06 6.02 -8.01
N THR A 94 -2.90 7.07 -7.96
CA THR A 94 -3.39 7.77 -9.15
C THR A 94 -2.25 8.44 -9.91
N VAL A 95 -1.31 9.11 -9.23
CA VAL A 95 -0.13 9.71 -9.85
C VAL A 95 0.73 8.65 -10.51
N LEU A 96 0.97 7.51 -9.85
CA LEU A 96 1.72 6.39 -10.44
C LEU A 96 1.00 5.79 -11.66
N LEU A 97 -0.32 5.68 -11.61
CA LEU A 97 -1.15 5.21 -12.72
C LEU A 97 -1.12 6.16 -13.92
N VAL A 98 -1.30 7.45 -13.69
CA VAL A 98 -1.29 8.48 -14.73
C VAL A 98 0.11 8.63 -15.32
N ALA A 99 1.14 8.63 -14.47
CA ALA A 99 2.53 8.68 -14.93
C ALA A 99 2.87 7.44 -15.76
N GLY A 100 2.52 6.23 -15.29
CA GLY A 100 2.76 4.98 -16.01
C GLY A 100 2.01 4.90 -17.35
N THR A 101 0.72 5.26 -17.37
CA THR A 101 -0.08 5.26 -18.61
C THR A 101 0.34 6.38 -19.56
N GLY A 102 0.63 7.59 -19.06
CA GLY A 102 1.11 8.72 -19.85
C GLY A 102 2.47 8.45 -20.50
N LEU A 103 3.41 7.85 -19.76
CA LEU A 103 4.70 7.40 -20.31
C LEU A 103 4.53 6.36 -21.40
N PHE A 104 3.61 5.43 -21.19
CA PHE A 104 3.31 4.38 -22.16
C PHE A 104 2.64 4.95 -23.44
N LEU A 105 1.77 5.95 -23.33
CA LEU A 105 1.16 6.60 -24.51
C LEU A 105 2.16 7.47 -25.27
N ALA A 106 3.06 8.13 -24.54
CA ALA A 106 4.13 8.95 -25.11
C ALA A 106 5.32 8.13 -25.65
N PHE A 107 5.28 6.80 -25.51
CA PHE A 107 6.41 5.90 -25.80
C PHE A 107 6.91 5.99 -27.25
N LYS A 108 6.05 6.40 -28.18
CA LYS A 108 6.39 6.60 -29.61
C LYS A 108 7.02 7.95 -29.94
N GLN A 109 6.96 8.92 -29.03
CA GLN A 109 7.35 10.32 -29.28
C GLN A 109 8.48 10.81 -28.38
N LEU A 110 8.86 10.03 -27.36
CA LEU A 110 9.91 10.40 -26.42
C LEU A 110 11.30 10.01 -26.96
N PRO A 111 12.34 10.81 -26.68
CA PRO A 111 13.71 10.44 -26.99
C PRO A 111 14.12 9.20 -26.18
N VAL A 112 14.98 8.35 -26.77
CA VAL A 112 15.39 7.04 -26.22
C VAL A 112 15.90 7.15 -24.78
N PHE A 113 16.67 8.19 -24.47
CA PHE A 113 17.16 8.45 -23.12
C PHE A 113 16.03 8.56 -22.07
N LEU A 114 14.93 9.22 -22.41
CA LEU A 114 13.78 9.36 -21.51
C LEU A 114 13.05 8.02 -21.33
N LEU A 115 12.98 7.19 -22.35
CA LEU A 115 12.35 5.87 -22.29
C LEU A 115 13.11 4.91 -21.37
N GLU A 116 14.44 4.96 -21.38
CA GLU A 116 15.29 4.12 -20.54
C GLU A 116 15.20 4.48 -19.06
N HIS A 117 15.09 5.78 -18.73
CA HIS A 117 15.15 6.27 -17.36
C HIS A 117 13.77 6.49 -16.72
N ALA A 118 12.73 6.61 -17.52
CA ALA A 118 11.38 6.89 -17.03
C ALA A 118 10.82 5.86 -16.02
N PRO A 119 11.04 4.54 -16.15
CA PRO A 119 10.60 3.59 -15.14
C PRO A 119 11.19 3.85 -13.75
N TYR A 120 12.40 4.43 -13.68
CA TYR A 120 13.01 4.79 -12.40
C TYR A 120 12.34 5.98 -11.72
N LEU A 121 11.66 6.87 -12.47
CA LEU A 121 10.83 7.92 -11.87
C LEU A 121 9.66 7.32 -11.08
N ILE A 122 9.09 6.22 -11.58
CA ILE A 122 8.02 5.47 -10.91
C ILE A 122 8.56 4.83 -9.63
N VAL A 123 9.76 4.25 -9.69
CA VAL A 123 10.45 3.67 -8.51
C VAL A 123 10.71 4.74 -7.43
N ILE A 124 11.26 5.89 -7.82
CA ILE A 124 11.53 7.00 -6.89
C ILE A 124 10.22 7.51 -6.28
N THR A 125 9.20 7.72 -7.10
CA THR A 125 7.88 8.19 -6.65
C THR A 125 7.27 7.20 -5.65
N ALA A 126 7.31 5.90 -5.95
CA ALA A 126 6.83 4.86 -5.05
C ALA A 126 7.59 4.84 -3.71
N ALA A 127 8.93 4.95 -3.75
CA ALA A 127 9.75 5.00 -2.55
C ALA A 127 9.43 6.22 -1.68
N VAL A 128 9.31 7.41 -2.28
CA VAL A 128 8.96 8.65 -1.57
C VAL A 128 7.57 8.54 -0.95
N LEU A 129 6.59 8.04 -1.69
CA LEU A 129 5.23 7.84 -1.18
C LEU A 129 5.22 6.88 0.02
N LEU A 130 5.93 5.75 -0.06
CA LEU A 130 6.05 4.81 1.05
C LEU A 130 6.73 5.43 2.27
N ALA A 131 7.81 6.18 2.07
CA ALA A 131 8.54 6.84 3.15
C ALA A 131 7.69 7.91 3.84
N VAL A 132 7.08 8.81 3.05
CA VAL A 132 6.20 9.88 3.56
C VAL A 132 5.04 9.29 4.33
N ASN A 133 4.34 8.31 3.76
CA ASN A 133 3.23 7.65 4.44
C ASN A 133 3.71 6.91 5.71
N GLY A 134 4.87 6.27 5.67
CA GLY A 134 5.47 5.60 6.84
C GLY A 134 5.75 6.56 7.99
N VAL A 135 6.29 7.74 7.69
CA VAL A 135 6.56 8.80 8.67
C VAL A 135 5.25 9.42 9.18
N LEU A 136 4.32 9.78 8.30
CA LEU A 136 3.05 10.43 8.66
C LEU A 136 2.18 9.56 9.57
N HIS A 137 2.15 8.25 9.31
CA HIS A 137 1.35 7.29 10.08
C HIS A 137 2.13 6.60 11.20
N GLY A 138 3.45 6.81 11.31
CA GLY A 138 4.30 6.14 12.29
C GLY A 138 4.39 4.63 12.09
N ILE A 139 4.19 4.16 10.86
CA ILE A 139 4.19 2.73 10.51
C ILE A 139 5.59 2.37 9.98
N ARG A 140 6.44 1.84 10.87
CA ARG A 140 7.83 1.47 10.55
C ARG A 140 7.96 0.56 9.32
N ARG A 141 7.01 -0.34 9.09
CA ARG A 141 7.07 -1.29 7.96
C ARG A 141 7.07 -0.59 6.59
N TRP A 142 6.39 0.56 6.46
CA TRP A 142 6.37 1.30 5.19
C TRP A 142 7.70 2.00 4.90
N ILE A 143 8.43 2.37 5.95
CA ILE A 143 9.82 2.85 5.81
C ILE A 143 10.73 1.71 5.36
N VAL A 144 10.55 0.50 5.92
CA VAL A 144 11.29 -0.69 5.45
C VAL A 144 10.99 -0.97 3.97
N TYR A 145 9.74 -0.87 3.56
CA TYR A 145 9.35 -1.01 2.16
C TYR A 145 9.95 0.07 1.26
N SER A 146 10.00 1.34 1.69
CA SER A 146 10.67 2.38 0.90
C SER A 146 12.15 2.09 0.73
N VAL A 147 12.83 1.60 1.78
CA VAL A 147 14.24 1.23 1.70
C VAL A 147 14.42 0.05 0.75
N LEU A 148 13.54 -0.96 0.81
CA LEU A 148 13.58 -2.09 -0.11
C LEU A 148 13.46 -1.65 -1.57
N VAL A 149 12.51 -0.76 -1.88
CA VAL A 149 12.31 -0.21 -3.24
C VAL A 149 13.53 0.60 -3.69
N ILE A 150 14.13 1.41 -2.82
CA ILE A 150 15.35 2.18 -3.14
C ILE A 150 16.53 1.23 -3.41
N VAL A 151 16.77 0.25 -2.55
CA VAL A 151 17.89 -0.68 -2.68
C VAL A 151 17.72 -1.51 -3.96
N THR A 152 16.55 -2.09 -4.18
CA THR A 152 16.30 -2.88 -5.39
C THR A 152 16.34 -2.01 -6.65
N GLY A 153 15.84 -0.78 -6.60
CA GLY A 153 15.96 0.20 -7.70
C GLY A 153 17.41 0.58 -8.01
N ALA A 154 18.22 0.82 -6.98
CA ALA A 154 19.65 1.12 -7.14
C ALA A 154 20.40 -0.08 -7.72
N LEU A 155 20.13 -1.29 -7.24
CA LEU A 155 20.69 -2.52 -7.82
C LEU A 155 20.27 -2.70 -9.28
N SER A 156 19.00 -2.41 -9.60
CA SER A 156 18.50 -2.44 -10.97
C SER A 156 19.30 -1.51 -11.89
N LEU A 157 19.57 -0.28 -11.41
CA LEU A 157 20.34 0.72 -12.15
C LEU A 157 21.82 0.31 -12.29
N LEU A 158 22.45 -0.15 -11.21
CA LEU A 158 23.88 -0.51 -11.17
C LEU A 158 24.23 -1.72 -12.03
N PHE A 159 23.34 -2.72 -12.08
CA PHE A 159 23.56 -3.96 -12.81
C PHE A 159 22.81 -4.01 -14.15
N SER A 160 22.21 -2.89 -14.59
CA SER A 160 21.37 -2.82 -15.79
C SER A 160 20.29 -3.90 -15.82
N CYS A 161 19.79 -4.30 -14.64
CA CYS A 161 18.71 -5.26 -14.55
C CYS A 161 17.39 -4.58 -14.93
N PRO A 162 16.44 -5.31 -15.54
CA PRO A 162 15.13 -4.77 -15.85
C PRO A 162 14.39 -4.27 -14.59
N VAL A 163 13.79 -3.09 -14.68
CA VAL A 163 13.08 -2.44 -13.57
C VAL A 163 11.88 -3.25 -13.06
N PHE A 164 11.31 -4.14 -13.89
CA PHE A 164 10.21 -5.00 -13.44
C PHE A 164 10.59 -5.86 -12.21
N TRP A 165 11.87 -6.22 -12.04
CA TRP A 165 12.34 -6.98 -10.87
C TRP A 165 12.14 -6.22 -9.56
N VAL A 166 12.31 -4.89 -9.58
CA VAL A 166 12.04 -4.02 -8.43
C VAL A 166 10.60 -4.20 -7.96
N PHE A 167 9.66 -4.16 -8.90
CA PHE A 167 8.23 -4.29 -8.64
C PHE A 167 7.82 -5.71 -8.24
N LEU A 168 8.46 -6.74 -8.81
CA LEU A 168 8.20 -8.13 -8.45
C LEU A 168 8.73 -8.46 -7.04
N ILE A 169 9.94 -8.02 -6.70
CA ILE A 169 10.54 -8.25 -5.38
C ILE A 169 9.73 -7.51 -4.31
N PHE A 170 9.45 -6.22 -4.51
CA PHE A 170 8.62 -5.46 -3.58
C PHE A 170 7.21 -6.03 -3.49
N GLY A 171 6.59 -6.36 -4.63
CA GLY A 171 5.24 -6.89 -4.68
C GLY A 171 5.10 -8.22 -3.95
N GLY A 172 6.04 -9.15 -4.18
CA GLY A 172 6.08 -10.44 -3.51
C GLY A 172 6.31 -10.31 -2.00
N THR A 173 7.30 -9.52 -1.59
CA THR A 173 7.60 -9.31 -0.16
C THR A 173 6.44 -8.64 0.59
N ALA A 174 5.85 -7.57 0.04
CA ALA A 174 4.71 -6.90 0.66
C ALA A 174 3.47 -7.80 0.74
N THR A 175 3.20 -8.61 -0.29
CA THR A 175 2.10 -9.57 -0.30
C THR A 175 2.28 -10.65 0.77
N ILE A 176 3.46 -11.27 0.83
CA ILE A 176 3.76 -12.31 1.83
C ILE A 176 3.67 -11.74 3.24
N ALA A 177 4.29 -10.58 3.49
CA ALA A 177 4.23 -9.92 4.79
C ALA A 177 2.79 -9.56 5.18
N GLY A 178 2.01 -9.02 4.23
CA GLY A 178 0.60 -8.70 4.44
C GLY A 178 -0.26 -9.93 4.78
N LEU A 179 -0.04 -11.06 4.09
CA LEU A 179 -0.71 -12.33 4.41
C LEU A 179 -0.35 -12.84 5.81
N ILE A 180 0.93 -12.75 6.20
CA ILE A 180 1.38 -13.13 7.56
C ILE A 180 0.69 -12.24 8.60
N TYR A 181 0.69 -10.93 8.42
CA TYR A 181 0.03 -10.00 9.35
C TYR A 181 -1.47 -10.22 9.42
N LEU A 182 -2.12 -10.51 8.28
CA LEU A 182 -3.54 -10.81 8.24
C LEU A 182 -3.86 -12.10 8.99
N ALA A 183 -3.07 -13.16 8.80
CA ALA A 183 -3.24 -14.42 9.51
C ALA A 183 -3.07 -14.24 11.03
N ILE A 184 -2.04 -13.52 11.46
CA ILE A 184 -1.80 -13.17 12.87
C ILE A 184 -2.97 -12.34 13.42
N PHE A 185 -3.44 -11.35 12.66
CA PHE A 185 -4.54 -10.48 13.06
C PHE A 185 -5.83 -11.28 13.29
N ILE A 186 -6.19 -12.16 12.34
CA ILE A 186 -7.38 -13.02 12.43
C ILE A 186 -7.28 -13.97 13.62
N ARG A 187 -6.10 -14.57 13.85
CA ARG A 187 -5.86 -15.48 14.98
C ARG A 187 -6.00 -14.77 16.33
N ASN A 188 -5.49 -13.54 16.43
CA ASN A 188 -5.48 -12.78 17.69
C ASN A 188 -6.78 -12.02 17.96
N HIS A 189 -7.63 -11.83 16.94
CA HIS A 189 -8.92 -11.13 17.05
C HIS A 189 -10.04 -12.01 16.46
N PRO A 190 -10.44 -13.10 17.15
CA PRO A 190 -11.61 -13.89 16.76
C PRO A 190 -12.88 -13.03 16.78
N ARG A 191 -13.86 -13.37 15.94
CA ARG A 191 -15.14 -12.64 15.88
C ARG A 191 -15.89 -12.79 17.19
N THR A 192 -16.44 -11.70 17.71
CA THR A 192 -17.36 -11.72 18.85
C THR A 192 -18.73 -12.28 18.40
N PRO A 193 -19.40 -13.14 19.20
CA PRO A 193 -20.68 -13.77 18.85
C PRO A 193 -21.79 -12.79 18.45
N GLU A 194 -21.81 -11.57 19.02
CA GLU A 194 -22.81 -10.53 18.71
C GLU A 194 -22.79 -10.06 17.25
N SER A 195 -21.69 -10.28 16.50
CA SER A 195 -21.60 -9.92 15.08
C SER A 195 -22.25 -10.95 14.14
N GLN A 196 -22.87 -12.03 14.65
CA GLN A 196 -23.50 -13.07 13.83
C GLN A 196 -24.99 -12.82 13.52
N ASN A 197 -25.62 -11.83 14.17
CA ASN A 197 -27.06 -11.56 14.06
C ASN A 197 -27.41 -10.28 13.26
N GLY A 198 -26.57 -9.85 12.31
CA GLY A 198 -26.79 -8.64 11.51
C GLY A 198 -26.58 -8.86 10.02
#